data_AF-A0A7V5XHR1-F1
#
_entry.id   AF-A0A7V5XHR1-F1
#
_cell.length_a   1.000
_cell.length_b   1.000
_cell.length_c   1.000
_cell.angle_alpha   90.00
_cell.angle_beta   90.00
_cell.angle_gamma   90.00
#
_symmetry.space_group_name_H-M   'P 1'
#
loop_
_entity.id
_entity.type
_entity.pdbx_description
1 polymer ?
#
loop_
_entity_poly.entity_id
_entity_poly.type
_entity_poly.pdbx_seq_one_letter_code
_entity_poly.pdbx_strand_id
1 'polypeptide(L)'
;MKLREIVQRISEEKPDILGRVPQGKALTIVREVLGELKKEIEATEEGKIVIPGVGTFVISSIEKKGKKIKRIVFRSAKKKE
;
A
#
# COMPACT_ATOMS: atom_id res chain seq x y z
N MET A 1 8.66 9.17 1.08
CA MET A 1 9.40 8.30 0.15
C MET A 1 8.77 8.40 -1.23
N LYS A 2 9.56 8.66 -2.27
CA LYS A 2 9.12 8.70 -3.68
C LYS A 2 9.18 7.30 -4.29
N LEU A 3 8.39 7.03 -5.35
CA LEU A 3 8.39 5.72 -6.04
C LEU A 3 9.80 5.24 -6.44
N ARG A 4 10.65 6.16 -6.91
CA ARG A 4 12.05 5.87 -7.26
C ARG A 4 12.88 5.40 -6.09
N GLU A 5 12.68 6.00 -4.91
CA GLU A 5 13.37 5.60 -3.68
C GLU A 5 12.90 4.24 -3.21
N ILE A 6 11.63 3.89 -3.42
CA ILE A 6 11.09 2.55 -3.11
C ILE A 6 11.81 1.49 -3.95
N VAL A 7 11.83 1.68 -5.28
CA VAL A 7 12.47 0.72 -6.20
C VAL A 7 13.96 0.61 -5.90
N GLN A 8 14.62 1.73 -5.63
CA GLN A 8 16.04 1.73 -5.27
C GLN A 8 16.30 0.93 -3.99
N ARG A 9 15.52 1.16 -2.92
CA ARG A 9 15.66 0.37 -1.69
C ARG A 9 15.37 -1.11 -1.89
N ILE A 10 14.39 -1.47 -2.70
CA ILE A 10 14.10 -2.89 -3.01
C ILE A 10 15.31 -3.52 -3.70
N SER A 11 15.92 -2.83 -4.69
CA SER A 11 17.13 -3.31 -5.36
C SER A 11 18.33 -3.45 -4.42
N GLU A 12 18.48 -2.56 -3.44
CA GLU A 12 19.59 -2.58 -2.48
C GLU A 12 19.42 -3.65 -1.38
N GLU A 13 18.22 -3.78 -0.82
CA GLU A 13 17.95 -4.71 0.29
C GLU A 13 17.70 -6.14 -0.18
N LYS A 14 17.06 -6.32 -1.35
CA LYS A 14 16.66 -7.63 -1.88
C LYS A 14 16.73 -7.63 -3.42
N PRO A 15 17.95 -7.66 -4.00
CA PRO A 15 18.13 -7.62 -5.45
C PRO A 15 17.41 -8.75 -6.20
N ASP A 16 17.25 -9.91 -5.56
CA ASP A 16 16.58 -11.08 -6.13
C ASP A 16 15.07 -10.89 -6.35
N ILE A 17 14.42 -9.96 -5.62
CA ILE A 17 12.96 -9.73 -5.75
C ILE A 17 12.63 -9.11 -7.10
N LEU A 18 13.45 -8.19 -7.59
CA LEU A 18 13.27 -7.59 -8.90
C LEU A 18 13.96 -8.42 -9.99
N GLY A 19 14.87 -9.33 -9.65
CA GLY A 19 15.53 -10.24 -10.57
C GLY A 19 16.15 -9.49 -11.75
N ARG A 20 15.74 -9.83 -12.98
CA ARG A 20 16.19 -9.18 -14.23
C ARG A 20 15.26 -8.06 -14.71
N VAL A 21 14.31 -7.62 -13.90
CA VAL A 21 13.33 -6.61 -14.30
C VAL A 21 14.05 -5.26 -14.46
N PRO A 22 13.99 -4.62 -15.65
CA PRO A 22 14.55 -3.29 -15.83
C PRO A 22 13.92 -2.29 -14.86
N GLN A 23 14.72 -1.37 -14.33
CA GLN A 23 14.28 -0.40 -13.32
C GLN A 23 13.02 0.40 -13.74
N GLY A 24 12.91 0.75 -15.02
CA GLY A 24 11.73 1.41 -15.57
C GLY A 24 10.46 0.56 -15.46
N LYS A 25 10.56 -0.75 -15.68
CA LYS A 25 9.42 -1.68 -15.51
C LYS A 25 9.09 -1.88 -14.04
N ALA A 26 10.09 -1.99 -13.17
CA ALA A 26 9.89 -2.08 -11.72
C ALA A 26 9.12 -0.85 -11.18
N LEU A 27 9.44 0.35 -11.65
CA LEU A 27 8.71 1.58 -11.32
C LEU A 27 7.25 1.52 -11.75
N THR A 28 6.99 1.07 -12.97
CA THR A 28 5.62 0.91 -13.47
C THR A 28 4.85 -0.09 -12.61
N ILE A 29 5.44 -1.25 -12.29
CA ILE A 29 4.80 -2.26 -11.45
C ILE A 29 4.44 -1.69 -10.07
N VAL A 30 5.38 -1.05 -9.38
CA VAL A 30 5.12 -0.45 -8.06
C VAL A 30 4.02 0.62 -8.16
N ARG A 31 4.02 1.41 -9.23
CA ARG A 31 2.98 2.43 -9.46
C ARG A 31 1.60 1.80 -9.66
N GLU A 32 1.49 0.77 -10.49
CA GLU A 32 0.23 0.09 -10.76
C GLU A 32 -0.32 -0.58 -9.51
N VAL A 33 0.52 -1.29 -8.74
CA VAL A 33 0.12 -1.94 -7.48
C VAL A 33 -0.44 -0.93 -6.48
N LEU A 34 0.24 0.22 -6.30
CA LEU A 34 -0.27 1.27 -5.43
C LEU A 34 -1.54 1.93 -5.97
N GLY A 35 -1.67 2.02 -7.30
CA GLY A 35 -2.87 2.50 -7.97
C GLY A 35 -4.07 1.58 -7.76
N GLU A 36 -3.89 0.28 -7.89
CA GLU A 36 -4.92 -0.74 -7.62
C GLU A 36 -5.34 -0.72 -6.15
N LEU A 37 -4.37 -0.69 -5.23
CA LEU A 37 -4.66 -0.59 -3.80
C LEU A 37 -5.46 0.67 -3.47
N LYS A 38 -5.12 1.81 -4.10
CA LYS A 38 -5.89 3.05 -3.94
C LYS A 38 -7.33 2.86 -4.40
N LYS A 39 -7.54 2.27 -5.58
CA LYS A 39 -8.89 2.00 -6.12
C LYS A 39 -9.70 1.10 -5.18
N GLU A 40 -9.08 0.06 -4.63
CA GLU A 40 -9.72 -0.87 -3.70
C GLU A 40 -10.12 -0.18 -2.39
N ILE A 41 -9.23 0.66 -1.84
CA ILE A 41 -9.53 1.48 -0.66
C ILE A 41 -10.65 2.47 -0.95
N GLU A 42 -10.67 3.10 -2.12
CA GLU A 42 -11.70 4.06 -2.52
C GLU A 42 -13.06 3.39 -2.74
N ALA A 43 -13.09 2.20 -3.33
CA ALA A 43 -14.31 1.42 -3.58
C ALA A 43 -14.91 0.80 -2.30
N THR A 44 -14.08 0.49 -1.30
CA THR A 44 -14.54 -0.10 -0.04
C THR A 44 -15.18 0.96 0.85
N GLU A 45 -16.47 0.87 1.14
CA GLU A 45 -17.15 1.83 2.04
C GLU A 45 -16.76 1.62 3.50
N GLU A 46 -16.91 0.40 4.00
CA GLU A 46 -16.49 -0.02 5.33
C GLU A 46 -15.92 -1.44 5.27
N GLY A 47 -14.82 -1.68 5.98
CA GLY A 47 -14.18 -3.00 5.97
C GLY A 47 -12.71 -2.99 6.28
N LYS A 48 -12.05 -4.10 5.96
CA LYS A 48 -10.60 -4.28 6.14
C LYS A 48 -9.99 -4.84 4.87
N ILE A 49 -8.95 -4.18 4.37
CA ILE A 49 -8.11 -4.70 3.28
C ILE A 49 -6.80 -5.19 3.90
N VAL A 50 -6.55 -6.49 3.83
CA VAL A 50 -5.39 -7.13 4.44
C VAL A 50 -4.32 -7.35 3.39
N ILE A 51 -3.12 -6.83 3.62
CA ILE A 51 -1.94 -7.09 2.80
C ILE A 51 -0.99 -7.97 3.63
N PRO A 52 -0.91 -9.28 3.34
CA PRO A 52 -0.06 -10.22 4.07
C PRO A 52 1.39 -9.73 4.16
N GLY A 53 1.98 -9.81 5.35
CA GLY A 53 3.36 -9.38 5.60
C GLY A 53 3.60 -7.87 5.62
N VAL A 54 2.60 -7.04 5.26
CA VAL A 54 2.71 -5.58 5.24
C VAL A 54 1.81 -4.95 6.31
N GLY A 55 0.52 -5.27 6.31
CA GLY A 55 -0.43 -4.70 7.26
C GLY A 55 -1.88 -4.77 6.81
N THR A 56 -2.72 -3.95 7.42
CA THR A 56 -4.16 -3.93 7.19
C THR A 56 -4.66 -2.49 7.12
N PHE A 57 -5.38 -2.15 6.06
CA PHE A 57 -6.15 -0.92 5.97
C PHE A 57 -7.53 -1.17 6.58
N VAL A 58 -7.87 -0.41 7.62
CA VAL A 58 -9.20 -0.40 8.24
C VAL A 58 -9.93 0.83 7.73
N ILE A 59 -11.07 0.61 7.09
CA ILE A 59 -11.89 1.64 6.48
C ILE A 59 -13.21 1.69 7.25
N SER A 60 -13.55 2.87 7.75
CA SER A 60 -14.74 3.09 8.58
C SER A 60 -15.32 4.46 8.28
N SER A 61 -16.64 4.60 8.28
CA SER A 61 -17.28 5.90 8.28
C SER A 61 -17.32 6.47 9.70
N ILE A 62 -16.81 7.69 9.90
CA ILE A 62 -16.94 8.41 11.17
C ILE A 62 -17.74 9.68 10.96
N GLU A 63 -18.51 10.07 11.96
CA GLU A 63 -19.21 11.34 11.95
C GLU A 63 -18.34 12.41 12.64
N LYS A 64 -18.01 13.47 11.91
CA LYS A 64 -17.24 14.60 12.43
C LYS A 64 -17.96 15.89 12.11
N LYS A 65 -18.40 16.61 13.14
CA LYS A 65 -19.19 17.87 13.01
C LYS A 65 -20.47 17.68 12.16
N GLY A 66 -21.20 16.58 12.36
CA GLY A 66 -22.44 16.29 11.64
C GLY A 66 -22.28 15.89 10.17
N LYS A 67 -21.05 15.60 9.72
CA LYS A 67 -20.78 15.04 8.39
C LYS A 67 -20.13 13.67 8.51
N LYS A 68 -20.65 12.68 7.78
CA LYS A 68 -19.98 11.39 7.59
C LYS A 68 -18.73 11.59 6.75
N ILE A 69 -17.57 11.22 7.28
CA ILE A 69 -16.29 11.23 6.58
C ILE A 69 -15.71 9.82 6.60
N LYS A 70 -15.12 9.43 5.47
CA LYS A 70 -14.42 8.15 5.34
C LYS A 70 -13.07 8.24 6.06
N ARG A 71 -12.90 7.42 7.10
CA ARG A 71 -11.64 7.28 7.83
C ARG A 71 -10.94 6.01 7.36
N ILE A 72 -9.70 6.18 6.89
CA ILE A 72 -8.81 5.10 6.49
C ILE A 72 -7.65 5.06 7.47
N VAL A 73 -7.41 3.91 8.10
CA VAL A 73 -6.32 3.70 9.07
C VAL A 73 -5.48 2.52 8.62
N PHE A 74 -4.19 2.74 8.37
CA PHE A 74 -3.25 1.66 8.15
C PHE A 74 -2.70 1.13 9.48
N ARG A 75 -2.79 -0.17 9.69
CA ARG A 75 -2.19 -0.90 10.81
C ARG A 75 -1.09 -1.78 10.25
N SER A 76 0.17 -1.50 10.58
CA SER A 76 1.29 -2.33 10.15
C SER A 76 1.16 -3.75 10.71
N ALA A 77 1.58 -4.75 9.93
CA ALA A 77 1.71 -6.10 10.44
C ALA A 77 2.80 -6.08 11.52
N LYS A 78 2.50 -6.64 12.70
CA LYS A 78 3.56 -6.91 13.68
C LYS A 78 4.55 -7.85 13.01
N LYS A 79 5.79 -7.39 12.83
CA LYS A 79 6.90 -8.25 12.47
C LYS A 79 6.98 -9.29 13.59
N LYS A 80 6.73 -10.57 13.28
CA LYS A 80 7.12 -11.63 14.20
C LYS A 80 8.65 -11.58 14.20
N GLU A 81 9.21 -11.04 15.27
CA GLU A 81 10.63 -11.23 15.62
C GLU A 81 10.92 -12.73 15.74
#